data_AF-F7PWV9-F1
#
_entry.id   AF-F7PWV9-F1
#
_cell.length_a   1.000
_cell.length_b   1.000
_cell.length_c   1.000
_cell.angle_alpha   90.00
_cell.angle_beta   90.00
_cell.angle_gamma   90.00
#
_symmetry.space_group_name_H-M   'P 1'
#
loop_
_entity.id
_entity.type
_entity.pdbx_description
1 polymer ?
#
loop_
_entity_poly.entity_id
_entity_poly.type
_entity_poly.pdbx_seq_one_letter_code
_entity_poly.pdbx_strand_id
1 'polypeptide(L)'
;MIVKRLKYDEFKNEFHRYSRENQFSDEALKEIYILLNKKINTIEILDVIGICSIFSELTTTEYMDIKNNSSSKISELNNGKYLIRH
;
A
#
# COMPACT_ATOMS: atom_id res chain seq x y z
N MET A 1 -0.78 -16.10 -2.16
CA MET A 1 -1.03 -15.93 -0.72
C MET A 1 0.12 -16.54 0.08
N ILE A 2 0.82 -15.76 0.89
CA ILE A 2 1.99 -16.22 1.68
C ILE A 2 1.65 -16.19 3.15
N VAL A 3 1.94 -17.30 3.85
CA VAL A 3 1.66 -17.44 5.29
C VAL A 3 2.95 -17.38 6.12
N LYS A 4 3.57 -16.21 6.26
CA LYS A 4 4.81 -15.99 7.02
C LYS A 4 4.89 -14.58 7.56
N ARG A 5 5.56 -14.41 8.71
CA ARG A 5 5.96 -13.10 9.25
C ARG A 5 7.01 -12.50 8.33
N LEU A 6 6.69 -11.38 7.69
CA LEU A 6 7.59 -10.70 6.77
C LEU A 6 8.16 -9.44 7.43
N LYS A 7 9.47 -9.27 7.35
CA LYS A 7 10.11 -7.95 7.52
C LYS A 7 9.75 -7.05 6.35
N TYR A 8 9.98 -5.75 6.48
CA TYR A 8 9.71 -4.79 5.40
C TYR A 8 10.38 -5.17 4.08
N ASP A 9 11.65 -5.56 4.10
CA ASP A 9 12.37 -5.95 2.87
C ASP A 9 11.77 -7.20 2.22
N GLU A 10 11.31 -8.17 3.01
CA GLU A 10 10.63 -9.37 2.52
C GLU A 10 9.26 -9.01 1.95
N PHE A 11 8.50 -8.14 2.62
CA PHE A 11 7.24 -7.60 2.11
C PHE A 11 7.43 -6.91 0.77
N LYS A 12 8.45 -6.05 0.63
CA LYS A 12 8.78 -5.37 -0.63
C LYS A 12 9.17 -6.35 -1.73
N ASN A 13 9.97 -7.36 -1.41
CA ASN A 13 10.38 -8.40 -2.37
C ASN A 13 9.19 -9.20 -2.89
N GLU A 14 8.12 -9.34 -2.11
CA GLU A 14 6.91 -10.00 -2.62
C GLU A 14 6.25 -9.19 -3.75
N PHE A 15 6.27 -7.86 -3.72
CA PHE A 15 5.77 -7.08 -4.87
C PHE A 15 6.58 -7.36 -6.14
N HIS A 16 7.90 -7.54 -6.02
CA HIS A 16 8.73 -7.94 -7.16
C HIS A 16 8.39 -9.35 -7.66
N ARG A 17 8.16 -10.29 -6.75
CA ARG A 17 7.81 -11.68 -7.08
C ARG A 17 6.50 -11.79 -7.87
N TYR A 18 5.55 -10.88 -7.64
CA TYR A 18 4.28 -10.80 -8.38
C TYR A 18 4.31 -9.80 -9.55
N SER A 19 5.50 -9.32 -9.96
CA SER A 19 5.69 -8.32 -11.05
C SER A 19 4.92 -7.01 -10.83
N ARG A 20 4.93 -6.52 -9.58
CA ARG A 20 4.29 -5.29 -9.10
C ARG A 20 5.27 -4.33 -8.46
N GLU A 21 6.57 -4.46 -8.74
CA GLU A 21 7.63 -3.63 -8.16
C GLU A 21 7.46 -2.13 -8.39
N ASN A 22 6.77 -1.73 -9.47
CA ASN A 22 6.54 -0.33 -9.83
C ASN A 22 5.12 0.15 -9.47
N GLN A 23 4.31 -0.68 -8.81
CA GLN A 23 2.93 -0.34 -8.48
C GLN A 23 2.83 0.76 -7.41
N PHE A 24 3.80 0.79 -6.50
CA PHE A 24 3.86 1.69 -5.35
C PHE A 24 5.30 2.20 -5.17
N SER A 25 5.43 3.43 -4.72
CA SER A 25 6.66 4.00 -4.18
C SER A 25 7.12 3.28 -2.91
N ASP A 26 8.39 3.41 -2.57
CA ASP A 26 8.93 2.84 -1.32
C ASP A 26 8.23 3.46 -0.09
N GLU A 27 7.86 4.74 -0.15
CA GLU A 27 7.10 5.40 0.91
C GLU A 27 5.69 4.80 1.06
N ALA A 28 4.98 4.56 -0.04
CA ALA A 28 3.67 3.92 -0.01
C ALA A 28 3.75 2.50 0.53
N LEU A 29 4.74 1.71 0.10
CA LEU A 29 4.95 0.35 0.61
C LEU A 29 5.22 0.35 2.12
N LYS A 30 6.00 1.30 2.65
CA LYS A 30 6.22 1.47 4.09
C LYS A 30 4.93 1.76 4.84
N GLU A 31 4.11 2.69 4.34
CA GLU A 31 2.82 3.00 4.98
C GLU A 31 1.85 1.82 4.93
N ILE A 32 1.74 1.13 3.78
CA ILE A 32 0.93 -0.09 3.67
C ILE A 32 1.40 -1.12 4.68
N TYR A 33 2.71 -1.36 4.79
CA TYR A 33 3.29 -2.29 5.76
C TYR A 33 2.92 -1.91 7.20
N ILE A 34 3.07 -0.64 7.58
CA ILE A 34 2.70 -0.13 8.91
C ILE A 34 1.19 -0.31 9.17
N LEU A 35 0.35 0.02 8.20
CA LEU A 35 -1.12 -0.09 8.31
C LEU A 35 -1.58 -1.54 8.49
N LEU A 36 -0.96 -2.48 7.78
CA LEU A 36 -1.26 -3.91 7.89
C LEU A 36 -0.76 -4.48 9.22
N ASN A 37 0.44 -4.08 9.65
CA ASN A 37 1.06 -4.56 10.89
C ASN A 37 0.43 -3.94 12.16
N LYS A 38 -0.25 -2.79 12.05
CA LYS A 38 -1.01 -2.18 13.16
C LYS A 38 -2.29 -2.92 13.51
N LYS A 39 -2.92 -3.62 12.55
CA LYS A 39 -4.22 -4.30 12.75
C LYS A 39 -4.08 -5.75 13.22
N ILE A 40 -3.00 -6.41 12.82
CA ILE A 40 -2.72 -7.80 13.14
C ILE A 40 -1.30 -7.73 13.68
N ASN A 41 -1.08 -8.19 14.90
CA ASN A 41 0.22 -8.11 15.61
C ASN A 41 1.39 -8.83 14.90
N THR A 42 1.22 -9.21 13.63
CA THR A 42 2.21 -9.64 12.64
C THR A 42 1.49 -9.86 11.32
N ILE A 43 2.07 -9.45 10.18
CA ILE A 43 1.55 -9.84 8.85
C ILE A 43 1.77 -11.35 8.72
N GLU A 44 0.75 -12.15 9.01
CA GLU A 44 0.79 -13.61 8.85
C GLU A 44 0.35 -14.04 7.47
N ILE A 45 -0.50 -13.27 6.78
CA ILE A 45 -0.97 -13.56 5.42
C ILE A 45 -0.74 -12.34 4.52
N LEU A 46 0.09 -12.50 3.48
CA LEU A 46 0.28 -11.49 2.45
C LEU A 46 -0.41 -11.88 1.14
N ASP A 47 -1.31 -11.01 0.69
CA ASP A 47 -1.94 -11.04 -0.63
C ASP A 47 -1.64 -9.75 -1.38
N VAL A 48 -0.61 -9.79 -2.23
CA VAL A 48 -0.17 -8.63 -3.03
C VAL A 48 -1.27 -8.16 -3.98
N ILE A 49 -2.01 -9.08 -4.60
CA ILE A 49 -3.09 -8.73 -5.55
C ILE A 49 -4.25 -8.07 -4.81
N GLY A 50 -4.61 -8.59 -3.64
CA GLY A 50 -5.58 -7.98 -2.74
C GLY A 50 -5.15 -6.58 -2.31
N ILE A 51 -3.87 -6.38 -1.95
CA ILE A 51 -3.34 -5.07 -1.57
C ILE A 51 -3.45 -4.07 -2.73
N CYS A 52 -3.07 -4.46 -3.95
CA CYS A 52 -3.20 -3.60 -5.14
C CYS A 52 -4.66 -3.24 -5.46
N SER A 53 -5.63 -4.05 -5.02
CA SER A 53 -7.07 -3.75 -5.18
C SER A 53 -7.60 -2.81 -4.09
N ILE A 54 -7.02 -2.86 -2.89
CA ILE A 54 -7.46 -2.08 -1.71
C ILE A 54 -6.78 -0.71 -1.66
N PHE A 55 -5.53 -0.62 -2.12
CA PHE A 55 -4.72 0.58 -2.03
C PHE A 55 -4.39 1.13 -3.42
N SER A 56 -4.29 2.44 -3.51
CA SER A 56 -3.79 3.11 -4.71
C SER A 56 -2.92 4.29 -4.31
N GLU A 57 -1.80 4.45 -4.99
CA GLU A 57 -0.96 5.65 -4.88
C GLU A 57 -1.34 6.61 -6.00
N LEU A 58 -1.68 7.83 -5.62
CA LEU A 58 -2.15 8.88 -6.52
C LEU A 58 -1.22 10.07 -6.45
N THR A 59 -1.00 10.69 -7.61
CA THR A 59 -0.41 12.03 -7.70
C THR A 59 -1.36 13.08 -7.11
N THR A 60 -0.82 14.26 -6.82
CA THR A 60 -1.61 15.39 -6.32
C THR A 60 -2.77 15.75 -7.25
N THR A 61 -2.53 15.69 -8.57
CA THR A 61 -3.55 15.97 -9.59
C THR A 61 -4.68 14.94 -9.55
N GLU A 62 -4.34 13.64 -9.54
CA GLU A 62 -5.34 12.56 -9.49
C GLU A 62 -6.13 12.59 -8.18
N TYR A 63 -5.47 12.95 -7.07
CA TYR A 63 -6.14 13.10 -5.79
C TYR A 63 -7.18 14.23 -5.81
N MET A 64 -6.88 15.38 -6.42
CA MET A 64 -7.82 16.51 -6.51
C MET A 64 -9.10 16.14 -7.27
N ASP A 65 -8.99 15.30 -8.30
CA ASP A 65 -10.14 14.82 -9.07
C ASP A 65 -11.04 13.88 -8.25
N ILE A 66 -10.45 13.11 -7.34
CA ILE A 66 -11.14 12.08 -6.56
C ILE A 66 -11.66 12.62 -5.21
N LYS A 67 -11.02 13.65 -4.64
CA LYS A 67 -11.33 14.24 -3.33
C LYS A 67 -12.82 14.61 -3.15
N ASN A 68 -13.51 14.95 -4.23
CA ASN A 68 -14.92 15.35 -4.19
C ASN A 68 -15.91 14.18 -4.08
N ASN A 69 -15.48 12.92 -4.27
CA ASN A 69 -16.38 11.78 -4.47
C ASN A 69 -16.19 10.59 -3.52
N SER A 70 -15.18 10.59 -2.62
CA SER A 70 -14.83 9.38 -1.88
C SER A 70 -14.63 9.59 -0.38
N SER A 71 -15.26 8.73 0.43
CA SER A 71 -15.11 8.59 1.89
C SER A 71 -13.87 7.77 2.30
N SER A 72 -12.93 7.58 1.37
CA SER A 72 -11.72 6.78 1.51
C SER A 72 -10.77 7.33 2.57
N LYS A 73 -10.04 6.43 3.25
CA LYS A 73 -9.04 6.84 4.24
C LYS A 73 -7.76 7.24 3.50
N ILE A 74 -7.36 8.50 3.63
CA ILE A 74 -6.25 9.11 2.89
C ILE A 74 -5.03 9.25 3.81
N SER A 75 -3.85 8.97 3.27
CA SER A 75 -2.57 9.23 3.92
C SER A 75 -1.66 9.97 2.94
N GLU A 76 -1.22 11.16 3.33
CA GLU A 76 -0.25 11.95 2.58
C GLU A 76 1.15 11.33 2.75
N LEU A 77 1.85 11.14 1.64
CA LEU A 77 3.20 10.58 1.62
C LEU A 77 4.23 11.70 1.54
N ASN A 78 5.42 11.48 2.11
CA ASN A 78 6.51 12.46 2.12
C ASN A 78 7.01 12.84 0.71
N ASN A 79 6.70 12.05 -0.30
CA ASN A 79 7.06 12.30 -1.70
C ASN A 79 6.04 13.20 -2.45
N GLY A 80 5.07 13.78 -1.74
CA GLY A 80 4.05 14.68 -2.30
C GLY A 80 2.88 13.97 -2.99
N LYS A 81 2.83 12.64 -2.91
CA LYS A 81 1.74 11.81 -3.39
C LYS A 81 0.81 11.41 -2.26
N TYR A 82 -0.31 10.78 -2.61
CA TYR A 82 -1.33 10.34 -1.66
C TYR A 82 -1.53 8.83 -1.77
N LEU A 83 -1.50 8.14 -0.65
CA LEU A 83 -1.95 6.76 -0.54
C LEU A 83 -3.43 6.78 -0.14
N ILE A 84 -4.27 6.21 -0.99
CA ILE A 84 -5.68 6.02 -0.70
C ILE A 84 -5.97 4.55 -0.39
N ARG A 85 -6.88 4.35 0.56
CA ARG A 85 -7.47 3.06 0.86
C ARG A 85 -8.96 3.11 0.52
N HIS A 86 -9.39 2.28 -0.42
CA HIS A 86 -10.79 2.10 -0.81
C HIS A 86 -11.62 1.41 0.28
#